data_AF-A0A845ZW00-F1
#
_entry.id   AF-A0A845ZW00-F1
#
_cell.length_a   1.000
_cell.length_b   1.000
_cell.length_c   1.000
_cell.angle_alpha   90.00
_cell.angle_beta   90.00
_cell.angle_gamma   90.00
#
_symmetry.space_group_name_H-M   'P 1'
#
loop_
_entity.id
_entity.type
_entity.pdbx_description
1 polymer ?
#
loop_
_entity_poly.entity_id
_entity_poly.type
_entity_poly.pdbx_seq_one_letter_code
_entity_poly.pdbx_strand_id
1 'polypeptide(L)'
;MTIPVPPRTRAQESRAAIERIYVIMRHLFIRGYYKPGGASGAALRQALLTLQPEIYGSIADPQKVELNGLVYVIDRLPCGMEMCRFVKLVAAEGYSQSGFETIVPAKRRRNCYRIDEETMLIEITRGRSEIYDILTHLTFIYIEANKIRDHALEEGQPTREWIKLEEMVTGQQSPDNPKSLVSEDLEVQHRAFSYLSTLLGRTFEETKHAYHRLAQGRSDNNGLFDIIYWLGRVAMEEVQSQRDRKITFSSTLRERIGHHIHGAQWASDVKGFLLENNLWERPLHIISANLHSVMNCLFAPSALKHTLGQDKKIEEIARELSLPENAHLNQEVREFALQNGMFYLADRAGTNIHVQIFDTAMLPLPLLSPELPINHN
;
A
#
# COMPACT_ATOMS: atom_id res chain seq x y z
N MET A 1 -28.92 39.94 -12.93
CA MET A 1 -27.82 39.46 -13.79
C MET A 1 -27.21 38.23 -13.13
N THR A 2 -27.27 37.07 -13.77
CA THR A 2 -26.55 35.87 -13.33
C THR A 2 -25.13 35.95 -13.87
N ILE A 3 -24.13 35.99 -12.99
CA ILE A 3 -22.73 35.92 -13.40
C ILE A 3 -22.49 34.49 -13.91
N PRO A 4 -22.10 34.28 -15.18
CA PRO A 4 -21.85 32.94 -15.70
C PRO A 4 -20.62 32.37 -14.99
N VAL A 5 -20.81 31.27 -14.27
CA VAL A 5 -19.70 30.53 -13.63
C VAL A 5 -19.13 29.56 -14.67
N PRO A 6 -17.87 29.70 -15.08
CA PRO A 6 -17.26 28.78 -16.03
C PRO A 6 -17.18 27.36 -15.44
N PRO A 7 -17.31 26.30 -16.27
CA PRO A 7 -17.17 24.93 -15.81
C PRO A 7 -15.76 24.71 -15.24
N ARG A 8 -15.68 23.88 -14.19
CA ARG A 8 -14.39 23.56 -13.57
C ARG A 8 -13.53 22.74 -14.52
N THR A 9 -12.23 22.99 -14.49
CA THR A 9 -11.26 22.11 -15.15
C THR A 9 -11.09 20.83 -14.36
N ARG A 10 -10.63 19.76 -15.02
CA ARG A 10 -10.32 18.49 -14.36
C ARG A 10 -9.37 18.65 -13.17
N ALA A 11 -8.31 19.45 -13.33
CA ALA A 11 -7.37 19.74 -12.26
C ALA A 11 -8.03 20.44 -11.06
N GLN A 12 -8.97 21.35 -11.30
CA GLN A 12 -9.74 22.01 -10.24
C GLN A 12 -10.67 21.03 -9.53
N GLU A 13 -11.31 20.12 -10.26
CA GLU A 13 -12.15 19.07 -9.68
C GLU A 13 -11.34 18.12 -8.79
N SER A 14 -10.19 17.66 -9.29
CA SER A 14 -9.30 16.74 -8.57
C SER A 14 -8.73 17.39 -7.31
N ARG A 15 -8.30 18.65 -7.38
CA ARG A 15 -7.86 19.41 -6.20
C ARG A 15 -8.98 19.55 -5.16
N ALA A 16 -10.17 19.95 -5.60
CA ALA A 16 -11.32 20.08 -4.71
C ALA A 16 -11.74 18.72 -4.11
N ALA A 17 -11.59 17.62 -4.85
CA ALA A 17 -11.85 16.28 -4.36
C ALA A 17 -10.84 15.86 -3.28
N ILE A 18 -9.54 16.10 -3.48
CA ILE A 18 -8.50 15.85 -2.47
C ILE A 18 -8.78 16.63 -1.18
N GLU A 19 -9.12 17.92 -1.30
CA GLU A 19 -9.47 18.75 -0.15
C GLU A 19 -10.72 18.22 0.57
N ARG A 20 -11.76 17.81 -0.17
CA ARG A 20 -12.95 17.17 0.41
C ARG A 20 -12.62 15.88 1.15
N ILE A 21 -11.80 15.01 0.55
CA ILE A 21 -11.35 13.76 1.19
C ILE A 21 -10.67 14.07 2.53
N TYR A 22 -9.74 15.03 2.53
CA TYR A 22 -9.04 15.43 3.76
C TYR A 22 -9.98 15.93 4.84
N VAL A 23 -10.95 16.80 4.49
CA VAL A 23 -11.94 17.33 5.43
C VAL A 23 -12.84 16.23 5.98
N ILE A 24 -13.33 15.35 5.11
CA ILE A 24 -14.17 14.20 5.51
C ILE A 24 -13.39 13.31 6.47
N MET A 25 -12.20 12.85 6.09
CA MET A 25 -11.39 11.96 6.93
C MET A 25 -11.05 12.58 8.29
N ARG A 26 -10.73 13.89 8.33
CA ARG A 26 -10.52 14.60 9.60
C ARG A 26 -11.78 14.56 10.47
N HIS A 27 -12.96 14.78 9.89
CA HIS A 27 -14.23 14.68 10.61
C HIS A 27 -14.49 13.25 11.13
N LEU A 28 -14.25 12.22 10.31
CA LEU A 28 -14.40 10.81 10.73
C LEU A 28 -13.48 10.47 11.91
N PHE A 29 -12.24 10.97 11.84
CA PHE A 29 -11.26 10.79 12.89
C PHE A 29 -11.70 11.45 14.20
N ILE A 30 -12.17 12.71 14.17
CA ILE A 30 -12.68 13.41 15.36
C ILE A 30 -13.86 12.66 15.97
N ARG A 31 -14.79 12.21 15.12
CA ARG A 31 -15.95 11.41 15.52
C ARG A 31 -15.57 10.08 16.19
N GLY A 32 -14.41 9.52 15.84
CA GLY A 32 -13.88 8.29 16.44
C GLY A 32 -14.40 6.99 15.82
N TYR A 33 -15.35 7.05 14.88
CA TYR A 33 -15.75 5.91 14.08
C TYR A 33 -16.56 6.33 12.83
N TYR A 34 -16.69 5.40 11.87
CA TYR A 34 -17.68 5.49 10.82
C TYR A 34 -18.05 4.10 10.27
N LYS A 35 -19.19 4.04 9.58
CA LYS A 35 -19.62 2.87 8.80
C LYS A 35 -19.36 3.14 7.31
N PRO A 36 -18.61 2.30 6.59
CA PRO A 36 -18.39 2.47 5.15
C PRO A 36 -19.67 2.50 4.31
N GLY A 37 -20.67 1.68 4.66
CA GLY A 37 -22.00 1.70 4.03
C GLY A 37 -22.87 2.90 4.41
N GLY A 38 -22.53 3.65 5.47
CA GLY A 38 -23.33 4.78 5.94
C GLY A 38 -23.05 6.10 5.20
N ALA A 39 -23.78 7.16 5.56
CA ALA A 39 -23.67 8.49 4.93
C ALA A 39 -22.22 9.05 4.91
N SER A 40 -21.48 8.88 6.01
CA SER A 40 -20.08 9.28 6.11
C SER A 40 -19.16 8.52 5.14
N GLY A 41 -19.38 7.22 4.95
CA GLY A 41 -18.63 6.42 3.99
C GLY A 41 -19.03 6.73 2.54
N ALA A 42 -20.32 7.00 2.29
CA ALA A 42 -20.81 7.42 0.99
C ALA A 42 -20.17 8.73 0.51
N ALA A 43 -20.02 9.71 1.40
CA ALA A 43 -19.33 10.97 1.09
C ALA A 43 -17.86 10.74 0.70
N LEU A 44 -17.16 9.87 1.44
CA LEU A 44 -15.76 9.54 1.13
C LEU A 44 -15.62 8.78 -0.19
N ARG A 45 -16.49 7.81 -0.43
CA ARG A 45 -16.58 7.07 -1.70
C ARG A 45 -16.79 8.02 -2.88
N GLN A 46 -17.77 8.92 -2.80
CA GLN A 46 -18.06 9.85 -3.88
C GLN A 46 -16.86 10.77 -4.18
N ALA A 47 -16.14 11.21 -3.14
CA ALA A 47 -14.97 12.04 -3.31
C ALA A 47 -13.82 11.27 -3.97
N LEU A 48 -13.62 9.99 -3.63
CA LEU A 48 -12.63 9.12 -4.28
C LEU A 48 -12.99 8.86 -5.75
N LEU A 49 -14.25 8.56 -6.05
CA LEU A 49 -14.72 8.38 -7.44
C LEU A 49 -14.54 9.65 -8.29
N THR A 50 -14.53 10.83 -7.67
CA THR A 50 -14.26 12.09 -8.37
C THR A 50 -12.82 12.17 -8.87
N LEU A 51 -11.88 11.37 -8.34
CA LEU A 51 -10.46 11.36 -8.73
C LEU A 51 -10.12 10.43 -9.90
N GLN A 52 -11.13 9.92 -10.61
CA GLN A 52 -10.92 9.06 -11.78
C GLN A 52 -10.52 9.83 -13.05
N PRO A 53 -9.63 9.36 -13.91
CA PRO A 53 -8.87 8.11 -13.80
C PRO A 53 -7.52 8.31 -13.09
N GLU A 54 -7.24 9.50 -12.54
CA GLU A 54 -5.93 9.83 -11.94
C GLU A 54 -5.54 8.84 -10.85
N ILE A 55 -6.52 8.31 -10.13
CA ILE A 55 -6.35 7.25 -9.14
C ILE A 55 -7.32 6.11 -9.48
N TYR A 56 -6.77 4.89 -9.62
CA TYR A 56 -7.50 3.64 -9.86
C TYR A 56 -8.40 3.70 -11.11
N GLY A 57 -7.81 3.51 -12.30
CA GLY A 57 -8.37 3.89 -13.60
C GLY A 57 -9.84 3.53 -13.88
N SER A 58 -10.30 2.35 -13.46
CA SER A 58 -11.66 1.84 -13.68
C SER A 58 -12.52 1.76 -12.41
N ILE A 59 -12.12 2.46 -11.34
CA ILE A 59 -12.82 2.43 -10.05
C ILE A 59 -14.31 2.83 -10.16
N ALA A 60 -14.67 3.74 -11.07
CA ALA A 60 -16.08 4.14 -11.24
C ALA A 60 -16.84 3.34 -12.30
N ASP A 61 -16.20 2.42 -13.01
CA ASP A 61 -16.89 1.51 -13.92
C ASP A 61 -17.60 0.45 -13.06
N PRO A 62 -18.96 0.44 -13.00
CA PRO A 62 -19.68 -0.51 -12.19
C PRO A 62 -19.54 -1.94 -12.72
N GLN A 63 -19.26 -2.12 -14.03
CA GLN A 63 -19.17 -3.43 -14.67
C GLN A 63 -17.76 -4.02 -14.58
N LYS A 64 -16.74 -3.27 -14.13
CA LYS A 64 -15.36 -3.73 -14.11
C LYS A 64 -14.72 -3.56 -12.75
N VAL A 65 -14.20 -4.65 -12.20
CA VAL A 65 -13.36 -4.62 -11.01
C VAL A 65 -11.98 -4.07 -11.37
N GLU A 66 -11.45 -3.12 -10.60
CA GLU A 66 -10.15 -2.48 -10.86
C GLU A 66 -8.99 -3.35 -10.34
N LEU A 67 -8.51 -4.28 -11.16
CA LEU A 67 -7.51 -5.28 -10.76
C LEU A 67 -6.14 -4.68 -10.43
N ASN A 68 -5.68 -3.65 -11.14
CA ASN A 68 -4.38 -3.05 -10.84
C ASN A 68 -4.42 -2.29 -9.51
N GLY A 69 -5.52 -1.60 -9.24
CA GLY A 69 -5.79 -0.99 -7.95
C GLY A 69 -5.88 -2.02 -6.84
N LEU A 70 -6.54 -3.17 -7.08
CA LEU A 70 -6.65 -4.25 -6.11
C LEU A 70 -5.28 -4.80 -5.72
N VAL A 71 -4.42 -5.16 -6.68
CA VAL A 71 -3.05 -5.61 -6.39
C VAL A 71 -2.29 -4.55 -5.58
N TYR A 72 -2.36 -3.28 -6.00
CA TYR A 72 -1.69 -2.17 -5.33
C TYR A 72 -2.14 -1.99 -3.86
N VAL A 73 -3.44 -2.16 -3.60
CA VAL A 73 -4.06 -1.94 -2.29
C VAL A 73 -3.81 -3.13 -1.36
N ILE A 74 -3.91 -4.36 -1.85
CA ILE A 74 -3.64 -5.59 -1.09
C ILE A 74 -2.20 -5.58 -0.57
N ASP A 75 -1.23 -5.18 -1.39
CA ASP A 75 0.18 -5.03 -0.99
C ASP A 75 0.40 -4.04 0.18
N ARG A 76 -0.56 -3.17 0.48
CA ARG A 76 -0.46 -2.08 1.48
C ARG A 76 -1.38 -2.26 2.68
N LEU A 77 -2.25 -3.26 2.66
CA LEU A 77 -3.11 -3.66 3.77
C LEU A 77 -2.55 -4.95 4.38
N PRO A 78 -2.82 -5.24 5.67
CA PRO A 78 -2.41 -6.51 6.26
C PRO A 78 -3.16 -7.67 5.61
N CYS A 79 -2.49 -8.81 5.47
CA CYS A 79 -3.10 -10.05 4.99
C CYS A 79 -4.35 -10.38 5.82
N GLY A 80 -5.43 -10.78 5.13
CA GLY A 80 -6.72 -11.10 5.74
C GLY A 80 -7.65 -9.91 5.99
N MET A 81 -7.29 -8.70 5.56
CA MET A 81 -8.14 -7.52 5.63
C MET A 81 -9.48 -7.70 4.90
N GLU A 82 -9.50 -8.45 3.79
CA GLU A 82 -10.68 -8.77 2.99
C GLU A 82 -11.77 -9.54 3.77
N MET A 83 -11.39 -10.26 4.83
CA MET A 83 -12.31 -10.97 5.72
C MET A 83 -12.85 -10.07 6.84
N CYS A 84 -12.22 -8.92 7.08
CA CYS A 84 -12.47 -8.13 8.28
C CYS A 84 -13.66 -7.17 8.11
N ARG A 85 -14.62 -7.26 9.02
CA ARG A 85 -15.73 -6.31 9.16
C ARG A 85 -15.39 -5.14 10.07
N PHE A 86 -14.51 -5.38 11.04
CA PHE A 86 -14.10 -4.40 12.03
C PHE A 86 -12.64 -4.03 11.82
N VAL A 87 -12.38 -2.76 11.53
CA VAL A 87 -11.01 -2.23 11.47
C VAL A 87 -10.82 -1.20 12.57
N LYS A 88 -9.79 -1.40 13.39
CA LYS A 88 -9.46 -0.57 14.53
C LYS A 88 -8.10 0.08 14.31
N LEU A 89 -8.09 1.40 14.18
CA LEU A 89 -6.88 2.20 14.10
C LEU A 89 -6.47 2.60 15.51
N VAL A 90 -5.27 2.20 15.92
CA VAL A 90 -4.76 2.35 17.29
C VAL A 90 -3.40 3.05 17.30
N ALA A 91 -3.05 3.66 18.42
CA ALA A 91 -1.66 4.06 18.66
C ALA A 91 -0.83 2.83 19.08
N ALA A 92 0.46 3.00 19.31
CA ALA A 92 1.27 2.00 20.01
C ALA A 92 0.73 1.81 21.44
N GLU A 93 -0.13 0.81 21.59
CA GLU A 93 -0.93 0.53 22.79
C GLU A 93 -0.54 -0.80 23.47
N GLY A 94 0.64 -1.34 23.12
CA GLY A 94 1.20 -2.54 23.78
C GLY A 94 0.81 -3.88 23.15
N TYR A 95 0.12 -3.89 22.01
CA TYR A 95 -0.27 -5.13 21.33
C TYR A 95 0.94 -5.99 20.91
N SER A 96 2.11 -5.39 20.69
CA SER A 96 3.35 -6.14 20.43
C SER A 96 3.75 -7.09 21.58
N GLN A 97 3.22 -6.90 22.78
CA GLN A 97 3.50 -7.73 23.97
C GLN A 97 2.37 -8.72 24.30
N SER A 98 1.28 -8.70 23.53
CA SER A 98 0.03 -9.41 23.87
C SER A 98 -0.03 -10.85 23.35
N GLY A 99 0.99 -11.32 22.65
CA GLY A 99 1.04 -12.67 22.06
C GLY A 99 0.33 -12.82 20.71
N PHE A 100 -0.35 -11.78 20.21
CA PHE A 100 -0.87 -11.78 18.84
C PHE A 100 0.27 -11.80 17.81
N GLU A 101 0.05 -12.53 16.72
CA GLU A 101 0.95 -12.51 15.59
C GLU A 101 1.01 -11.10 14.97
N THR A 102 2.23 -10.61 14.72
CA THR A 102 2.42 -9.31 14.08
C THR A 102 2.37 -9.49 12.57
N ILE A 103 1.35 -8.91 11.94
CA ILE A 103 1.16 -8.90 10.49
C ILE A 103 1.72 -7.58 9.95
N VAL A 104 2.65 -7.63 8.99
CA VAL A 104 3.23 -6.44 8.37
C VAL A 104 2.92 -6.44 6.87
N PRO A 105 2.25 -5.40 6.33
CA PRO A 105 1.98 -5.32 4.89
C PRO A 105 3.25 -5.28 4.03
N ALA A 106 3.23 -5.96 2.88
CA ALA A 106 4.37 -6.12 1.97
C ALA A 106 5.04 -4.80 1.55
N LYS A 107 4.24 -3.77 1.24
CA LYS A 107 4.70 -2.46 0.74
C LYS A 107 4.46 -1.31 1.72
N ARG A 108 4.03 -1.61 2.95
CA ARG A 108 3.85 -0.63 4.04
C ARG A 108 4.25 -1.22 5.38
N ARG A 109 5.40 -0.77 5.88
CA ARG A 109 5.89 -1.13 7.23
C ARG A 109 5.03 -0.45 8.29
N ARG A 110 4.14 -1.22 8.90
CA ARG A 110 3.32 -0.88 10.07
C ARG A 110 2.89 -2.18 10.73
N ASN A 111 2.75 -2.18 12.04
CA ASN A 111 2.32 -3.37 12.78
C ASN A 111 0.80 -3.47 12.72
N CYS A 112 0.31 -4.65 12.35
CA CYS A 112 -1.11 -4.99 12.38
C CYS A 112 -1.28 -6.27 13.19
N TYR A 113 -2.45 -6.42 13.81
CA TYR A 113 -2.76 -7.58 14.63
C TYR A 113 -4.17 -8.04 14.32
N ARG A 114 -4.33 -9.32 14.01
CA ARG A 114 -5.64 -9.93 13.82
C ARG A 114 -6.13 -10.45 15.17
N ILE A 115 -7.22 -9.87 15.67
CA ILE A 115 -7.78 -10.22 16.98
C ILE A 115 -8.67 -11.46 16.90
N ASP A 116 -9.46 -11.51 15.83
CA ASP A 116 -10.37 -12.61 15.50
C ASP A 116 -10.58 -12.64 13.97
N GLU A 117 -11.48 -13.49 13.51
CA GLU A 117 -11.77 -13.65 12.08
C GLU A 117 -12.23 -12.36 11.40
N GLU A 118 -12.94 -11.49 12.12
CA GLU A 118 -13.57 -10.28 11.58
C GLU A 118 -12.86 -8.97 11.96
N THR A 119 -11.90 -9.01 12.88
CA THR A 119 -11.31 -7.81 13.49
C THR A 119 -9.82 -7.66 13.21
N MET A 120 -9.47 -6.57 12.53
CA MET A 120 -8.09 -6.14 12.28
C MET A 120 -7.74 -4.89 13.09
N LEU A 121 -6.62 -4.92 13.80
CA LEU A 121 -5.98 -3.75 14.37
C LEU A 121 -4.85 -3.27 13.46
N ILE A 122 -4.75 -1.97 13.25
CA ILE A 122 -3.64 -1.33 12.56
C ILE A 122 -3.04 -0.26 13.48
N GLU A 123 -1.76 -0.43 13.80
CA GLU A 123 -1.00 0.50 14.63
C GLU A 123 -0.51 1.69 13.80
N ILE A 124 -0.72 2.91 14.31
CA ILE A 124 -0.39 4.17 13.65
C ILE A 124 0.77 4.85 14.38
N THR A 125 1.88 5.05 13.66
CA THR A 125 3.09 5.69 14.21
C THR A 125 3.47 6.96 13.46
N ARG A 126 3.06 7.12 12.18
CA ARG A 126 3.43 8.27 11.33
C ARG A 126 2.38 9.38 11.25
N GLY A 127 1.36 9.33 12.09
CA GLY A 127 0.39 10.41 12.24
C GLY A 127 -0.75 10.39 11.21
N ARG A 128 -1.29 11.58 10.90
CA ARG A 128 -2.55 11.72 10.13
C ARG A 128 -2.45 11.26 8.68
N SER A 129 -1.30 11.44 8.03
CA SER A 129 -1.08 11.02 6.65
C SER A 129 -1.24 9.50 6.47
N GLU A 130 -0.74 8.71 7.44
CA GLU A 130 -0.90 7.26 7.44
C GLU A 130 -2.36 6.83 7.59
N ILE A 131 -3.12 7.53 8.44
CA ILE A 131 -4.57 7.30 8.56
C ILE A 131 -5.26 7.55 7.22
N TYR A 132 -4.95 8.67 6.55
CA TYR A 132 -5.59 9.00 5.28
C TYR A 132 -5.25 8.02 4.16
N ASP A 133 -4.00 7.54 4.11
CA ASP A 133 -3.58 6.45 3.23
C ASP A 133 -4.47 5.21 3.47
N ILE A 134 -4.55 4.72 4.71
CA ILE A 134 -5.34 3.54 5.07
C ILE A 134 -6.82 3.73 4.73
N LEU A 135 -7.43 4.85 5.09
CA LEU A 135 -8.85 5.10 4.82
C LEU A 135 -9.15 5.15 3.31
N THR A 136 -8.21 5.64 2.50
CA THR A 136 -8.34 5.63 1.03
C THR A 136 -8.32 4.20 0.50
N HIS A 137 -7.40 3.37 0.99
CA HIS A 137 -7.28 1.96 0.62
C HIS A 137 -8.51 1.15 1.03
N LEU A 138 -9.00 1.36 2.27
CA LEU A 138 -10.24 0.76 2.76
C LEU A 138 -11.46 1.20 1.94
N THR A 139 -11.51 2.48 1.56
CA THR A 139 -12.61 2.96 0.71
C THR A 139 -12.57 2.31 -0.67
N PHE A 140 -11.39 2.18 -1.27
CA PHE A 140 -11.20 1.47 -2.55
C PHE A 140 -11.69 0.03 -2.47
N ILE A 141 -11.18 -0.77 -1.52
CA ILE A 141 -11.55 -2.18 -1.38
C ILE A 141 -13.06 -2.36 -1.13
N TYR A 142 -13.71 -1.44 -0.41
CA TYR A 142 -15.16 -1.50 -0.21
C TYR A 142 -15.97 -1.13 -1.45
N ILE A 143 -15.46 -0.23 -2.31
CA ILE A 143 -16.06 0.04 -3.63
C ILE A 143 -16.00 -1.23 -4.49
N GLU A 144 -14.83 -1.84 -4.59
CA GLU A 144 -14.65 -3.05 -5.40
C GLU A 144 -15.41 -4.25 -4.82
N ALA A 145 -15.48 -4.41 -3.50
CA ALA A 145 -16.30 -5.43 -2.85
C ALA A 145 -17.79 -5.28 -3.19
N ASN A 146 -18.29 -4.05 -3.29
CA ASN A 146 -19.68 -3.81 -3.69
C ASN A 146 -19.91 -4.19 -5.16
N LYS A 147 -18.96 -3.93 -6.07
CA LYS A 147 -19.05 -4.39 -7.47
C LYS A 147 -19.08 -5.91 -7.55
N ILE A 148 -18.18 -6.59 -6.82
CA ILE A 148 -18.10 -8.05 -6.77
C ILE A 148 -19.44 -8.61 -6.28
N ARG A 149 -20.02 -8.05 -5.21
CA ARG A 149 -21.37 -8.42 -4.75
C ARG A 149 -22.41 -8.23 -5.84
N ASP A 150 -22.41 -7.08 -6.52
CA ASP A 150 -23.42 -6.75 -7.53
C ASP A 150 -23.31 -7.68 -8.75
N HIS A 151 -22.12 -8.20 -9.07
CA HIS A 151 -21.92 -9.23 -10.10
C HIS A 151 -22.19 -10.66 -9.60
N ALA A 152 -22.03 -10.89 -8.30
CA ALA A 152 -22.27 -12.18 -7.66
C ALA A 152 -23.75 -12.48 -7.47
N LEU A 153 -24.62 -11.47 -7.57
CA LEU A 153 -26.05 -11.58 -7.33
C LEU A 153 -26.85 -11.17 -8.56
N GLU A 154 -27.76 -12.04 -9.00
CA GLU A 154 -28.79 -11.75 -9.99
C GLU A 154 -30.16 -11.87 -9.33
N GLU A 155 -30.94 -10.79 -9.30
CA GLU A 155 -32.23 -10.71 -8.60
C GLU A 155 -32.18 -11.18 -7.13
N GLY A 156 -31.03 -10.98 -6.48
CA GLY A 156 -30.80 -11.38 -5.09
C GLY A 156 -30.40 -12.85 -4.90
N GLN A 157 -30.28 -13.63 -5.98
CA GLN A 157 -29.78 -15.01 -5.96
C GLN A 157 -28.31 -15.07 -6.41
N PRO A 158 -27.49 -15.98 -5.85
CA PRO A 158 -26.12 -16.17 -6.29
C PRO A 158 -26.03 -16.59 -7.77
N THR A 159 -25.16 -15.93 -8.54
CA THR A 159 -24.86 -16.34 -9.92
C THR A 159 -24.08 -17.65 -9.96
N ARG A 160 -24.08 -18.31 -11.13
CA ARG A 160 -23.32 -19.56 -11.32
C ARG A 160 -21.82 -19.35 -11.07
N GLU A 161 -21.28 -18.24 -11.55
CA GLU A 161 -19.88 -17.84 -11.38
C GLU A 161 -19.53 -17.69 -9.90
N TRP A 162 -20.42 -17.07 -9.11
CA TRP A 162 -20.24 -16.93 -7.67
C TRP A 162 -20.22 -18.29 -6.97
N ILE A 163 -21.19 -19.16 -7.26
CA ILE A 163 -21.27 -20.51 -6.67
C ILE A 163 -19.99 -21.28 -6.98
N LYS A 164 -19.48 -21.18 -8.22
CA LYS A 164 -18.24 -21.86 -8.61
C LYS A 164 -17.01 -21.29 -7.91
N LEU A 165 -16.94 -19.99 -7.70
CA LEU A 165 -15.89 -19.37 -6.89
C LEU A 165 -15.95 -19.85 -5.43
N GLU A 166 -17.15 -19.91 -4.85
CA GLU A 166 -17.35 -20.39 -3.47
C GLU A 166 -16.92 -21.85 -3.31
N GLU A 167 -17.31 -22.74 -4.23
CA GLU A 167 -16.87 -24.14 -4.25
C GLU A 167 -15.34 -24.26 -4.31
N MET A 168 -14.68 -23.42 -5.13
CA MET A 168 -13.22 -23.41 -5.27
C MET A 168 -12.51 -23.01 -3.97
N VAL A 169 -12.99 -21.96 -3.30
CA VAL A 169 -12.33 -21.38 -2.12
C VAL A 169 -12.64 -22.16 -0.85
N THR A 170 -13.90 -22.57 -0.65
CA THR A 170 -14.32 -23.27 0.58
C THR A 170 -14.05 -24.77 0.55
N GLY A 171 -13.75 -25.33 -0.63
CA GLY A 171 -13.65 -26.77 -0.82
C GLY A 171 -14.99 -27.52 -0.65
N GLN A 172 -16.13 -26.80 -0.61
CA GLN A 172 -17.45 -27.41 -0.62
C GLN A 172 -17.67 -28.10 -1.97
N GLN A 173 -17.86 -29.41 -1.91
CA GLN A 173 -17.98 -30.27 -3.08
C GLN A 173 -19.39 -30.14 -3.69
N SER A 174 -19.45 -29.94 -5.00
CA SER A 174 -20.66 -30.28 -5.77
C SER A 174 -20.71 -31.81 -5.93
N PRO A 175 -21.88 -32.47 -5.79
CA PRO A 175 -22.01 -33.92 -5.94
C PRO A 175 -21.53 -34.45 -7.31
N ASP A 176 -21.36 -33.57 -8.30
CA ASP A 176 -20.92 -33.92 -9.66
C ASP A 176 -19.41 -33.76 -9.91
N ASN A 177 -18.58 -33.34 -8.94
CA ASN A 177 -17.13 -33.20 -9.18
C ASN A 177 -16.24 -33.23 -7.91
N PRO A 178 -15.62 -34.36 -7.55
CA PRO A 178 -14.91 -34.55 -6.26
C PRO A 178 -13.42 -34.12 -6.26
N LYS A 179 -12.98 -33.16 -7.08
CA LYS A 179 -11.59 -32.68 -7.06
C LYS A 179 -11.51 -31.22 -6.62
N SER A 180 -10.71 -30.96 -5.58
CA SER A 180 -10.23 -29.61 -5.21
C SER A 180 -9.82 -28.86 -6.47
N LEU A 181 -10.49 -27.75 -6.75
CA LEU A 181 -10.40 -27.01 -8.02
C LEU A 181 -9.12 -26.16 -8.14
N VAL A 182 -8.16 -26.34 -7.22
CA VAL A 182 -6.79 -25.85 -7.35
C VAL A 182 -5.86 -27.06 -7.51
N SER A 183 -6.06 -27.81 -8.59
CA SER A 183 -5.14 -28.85 -9.04
C SER A 183 -4.04 -28.23 -9.92
N GLU A 184 -2.93 -28.95 -10.11
CA GLU A 184 -1.95 -28.67 -11.18
C GLU A 184 -2.52 -28.88 -12.59
N ASP A 185 -3.79 -29.28 -12.69
CA ASP A 185 -4.49 -29.49 -13.94
C ASP A 185 -4.79 -28.14 -14.61
N LEU A 186 -4.15 -27.90 -15.74
CA LEU A 186 -4.27 -26.68 -16.52
C LEU A 186 -5.72 -26.42 -16.96
N GLU A 187 -6.50 -27.46 -17.24
CA GLU A 187 -7.90 -27.31 -17.68
C GLU A 187 -8.77 -26.79 -16.53
N VAL A 188 -8.56 -27.29 -15.32
CA VAL A 188 -9.27 -26.85 -14.12
C VAL A 188 -8.94 -25.39 -13.81
N GLN A 189 -7.66 -25.00 -13.90
CA GLN A 189 -7.24 -23.61 -13.69
C GLN A 189 -7.82 -22.67 -14.74
N HIS A 190 -7.81 -23.05 -16.02
CA HIS A 190 -8.42 -22.23 -17.08
C HIS A 190 -9.92 -22.04 -16.86
N ARG A 191 -10.62 -23.08 -16.43
CA ARG A 191 -12.04 -22.99 -16.09
C ARG A 191 -12.27 -22.04 -14.90
N ALA A 192 -11.44 -22.12 -13.86
CA ALA A 192 -11.50 -21.22 -12.72
C ALA A 192 -11.30 -19.75 -13.13
N PHE A 193 -10.29 -19.47 -13.97
CA PHE A 193 -10.09 -18.12 -14.51
C PHE A 193 -11.24 -17.64 -15.38
N SER A 194 -11.89 -18.52 -16.15
CA SER A 194 -13.06 -18.15 -16.95
C SER A 194 -14.23 -17.70 -16.08
N TYR A 195 -14.55 -18.43 -15.00
CA TYR A 195 -15.61 -18.02 -14.08
C TYR A 195 -15.28 -16.71 -13.38
N LEU A 196 -14.04 -16.60 -12.88
CA LEU A 196 -13.58 -15.40 -12.19
C LEU A 196 -13.54 -14.18 -13.13
N SER A 197 -13.12 -14.33 -14.38
CA SER A 197 -13.07 -13.22 -15.34
C SER A 197 -14.46 -12.66 -15.64
N THR A 198 -15.45 -13.54 -15.79
CA THR A 198 -16.86 -13.14 -15.95
C THR A 198 -17.35 -12.39 -14.72
N LEU A 199 -17.13 -12.94 -13.52
CA LEU A 199 -17.52 -12.29 -12.25
C LEU A 199 -16.86 -10.92 -12.07
N LEU A 200 -15.63 -10.74 -12.53
CA LEU A 200 -14.89 -9.48 -12.40
C LEU A 200 -15.19 -8.48 -13.52
N GLY A 201 -15.93 -8.88 -14.56
CA GLY A 201 -16.13 -8.10 -15.79
C GLY A 201 -14.82 -7.82 -16.52
N ARG A 202 -13.88 -8.76 -16.46
CA ARG A 202 -12.52 -8.65 -17.01
C ARG A 202 -12.27 -9.72 -18.05
N THR A 203 -11.26 -9.50 -18.88
CA THR A 203 -10.81 -10.55 -19.78
C THR A 203 -10.10 -11.65 -19.00
N PHE A 204 -10.05 -12.84 -19.60
CA PHE A 204 -9.29 -13.97 -19.09
C PHE A 204 -7.82 -13.58 -18.84
N GLU A 205 -7.20 -12.87 -19.79
CA GLU A 205 -5.80 -12.49 -19.71
C GLU A 205 -5.51 -11.49 -18.59
N GLU A 206 -6.35 -10.45 -18.42
CA GLU A 206 -6.23 -9.51 -17.30
C GLU A 206 -6.35 -10.22 -15.94
N THR A 207 -7.27 -11.17 -15.84
CA THR A 207 -7.53 -11.93 -14.61
C THR A 207 -6.34 -12.82 -14.26
N LYS A 208 -5.82 -13.55 -15.25
CA LYS A 208 -4.63 -14.40 -15.10
C LYS A 208 -3.40 -13.57 -14.72
N HIS A 209 -3.21 -12.41 -15.34
CA HIS A 209 -2.12 -11.50 -15.00
C HIS A 209 -2.21 -11.00 -13.55
N ALA A 210 -3.40 -10.59 -13.09
CA ALA A 210 -3.61 -10.17 -11.70
C ALA A 210 -3.34 -11.32 -10.71
N TYR A 211 -3.77 -12.54 -11.04
CA TYR A 211 -3.48 -13.74 -10.26
C TYR A 211 -1.98 -13.96 -10.08
N HIS A 212 -1.21 -13.94 -11.18
CA HIS A 212 0.24 -14.15 -11.10
C HIS A 212 0.95 -13.05 -10.29
N ARG A 213 0.50 -11.79 -10.39
CA ARG A 213 1.05 -10.70 -9.59
C ARG A 213 0.83 -10.90 -8.09
N LEU A 214 -0.35 -11.34 -7.68
CA LEU A 214 -0.62 -11.65 -6.26
C LEU A 214 0.11 -12.92 -5.81
N ALA A 215 0.25 -13.91 -6.68
CA ALA A 215 0.98 -15.14 -6.39
C ALA A 215 2.47 -14.92 -6.13
N GLN A 216 3.09 -13.88 -6.73
CA GLN A 216 4.48 -13.51 -6.44
C GLN A 216 4.70 -13.08 -4.98
N GLY A 217 3.65 -12.59 -4.30
CA GLY A 217 3.67 -12.15 -2.90
C GLY A 217 2.89 -13.05 -1.96
N ARG A 218 2.77 -14.36 -2.25
CA ARG A 218 1.85 -15.29 -1.55
C ARG A 218 2.10 -15.41 -0.03
N SER A 219 3.28 -15.05 0.48
CA SER A 219 3.51 -14.97 1.93
C SER A 219 2.73 -13.84 2.59
N ASP A 220 2.36 -12.81 1.82
CA ASP A 220 1.85 -11.53 2.33
C ASP A 220 0.38 -11.28 1.94
N ASN A 221 -0.25 -12.20 1.20
CA ASN A 221 -1.66 -12.13 0.80
C ASN A 221 -2.28 -13.52 0.59
N ASN A 222 -3.61 -13.59 0.55
CA ASN A 222 -4.34 -14.86 0.42
C ASN A 222 -4.56 -15.35 -1.03
N GLY A 223 -4.07 -14.62 -2.03
CA GLY A 223 -4.26 -14.95 -3.44
C GLY A 223 -5.58 -14.42 -4.01
N LEU A 224 -5.67 -14.32 -5.34
CA LEU A 224 -6.77 -13.62 -6.00
C LEU A 224 -8.15 -14.24 -5.71
N PHE A 225 -8.28 -15.56 -5.78
CA PHE A 225 -9.58 -16.24 -5.59
C PHE A 225 -10.15 -15.98 -4.19
N ASP A 226 -9.36 -16.23 -3.14
CA ASP A 226 -9.73 -15.95 -1.76
C ASP A 226 -10.07 -14.48 -1.54
N ILE A 227 -9.26 -13.56 -2.07
CA ILE A 227 -9.50 -12.13 -1.93
C ILE A 227 -10.86 -11.75 -2.53
N ILE A 228 -11.15 -12.16 -3.77
CA ILE A 228 -12.42 -11.83 -4.42
C ILE A 228 -13.60 -12.47 -3.68
N TYR A 229 -13.46 -13.72 -3.27
CA TYR A 229 -14.50 -14.43 -2.52
C TYR A 229 -14.84 -13.73 -1.20
N TRP A 230 -13.85 -13.44 -0.36
CA TRP A 230 -14.10 -12.82 0.94
C TRP A 230 -14.65 -11.40 0.81
N LEU A 231 -14.17 -10.63 -0.17
CA LEU A 231 -14.72 -9.29 -0.44
C LEU A 231 -16.19 -9.34 -0.85
N GLY A 232 -16.54 -10.22 -1.79
CA GLY A 232 -17.92 -10.40 -2.22
C GLY A 232 -18.80 -10.88 -1.05
N ARG A 233 -18.36 -11.91 -0.32
CA ARG A 233 -19.12 -12.52 0.78
C ARG A 233 -19.44 -11.51 1.86
N VAL A 234 -18.43 -10.77 2.36
CA VAL A 234 -18.62 -9.74 3.39
C VAL A 234 -19.56 -8.63 2.90
N ALA A 235 -19.46 -8.23 1.63
CA ALA A 235 -20.35 -7.21 1.05
C ALA A 235 -21.79 -7.72 0.87
N MET A 236 -22.00 -9.00 0.56
CA MET A 236 -23.32 -9.64 0.51
C MET A 236 -23.96 -9.69 1.91
N GLU A 237 -23.21 -10.17 2.91
CA GLU A 237 -23.68 -10.26 4.30
C GLU A 237 -24.05 -8.89 4.88
N GLU A 238 -23.31 -7.83 4.52
CA GLU A 238 -23.64 -6.47 4.96
C GLU A 238 -25.05 -6.05 4.53
N VAL A 239 -25.47 -6.38 3.30
CA VAL A 239 -26.78 -6.02 2.76
C VAL A 239 -27.87 -6.99 3.21
N GLN A 240 -27.61 -8.29 3.09
CA GLN A 240 -28.62 -9.34 3.31
C GLN A 240 -28.88 -9.59 4.80
N SER A 241 -27.86 -9.46 5.65
CA SER A 241 -27.93 -9.78 7.08
C SER A 241 -27.75 -8.56 7.99
N GLN A 242 -27.70 -7.35 7.43
CA GLN A 242 -27.42 -6.10 8.16
C GLN A 242 -26.12 -6.17 8.99
N ARG A 243 -25.16 -6.95 8.51
CA ARG A 243 -23.86 -7.16 9.15
C ARG A 243 -22.89 -6.05 8.76
N ASP A 244 -23.19 -4.83 9.20
CA ASP A 244 -22.41 -3.63 8.89
C ASP A 244 -20.91 -3.78 9.15
N ARG A 245 -20.10 -3.24 8.24
CA ARG A 245 -18.68 -2.95 8.47
C ARG A 245 -18.52 -1.70 9.33
N LYS A 246 -17.46 -1.64 10.14
CA LYS A 246 -17.18 -0.49 11.01
C LYS A 246 -15.69 -0.24 11.15
N ILE A 247 -15.32 1.02 10.95
CA ILE A 247 -13.96 1.51 11.20
C ILE A 247 -13.99 2.39 12.46
N THR A 248 -13.05 2.17 13.36
CA THR A 248 -12.94 2.90 14.63
C THR A 248 -11.53 3.41 14.87
N PHE A 249 -11.42 4.49 15.64
CA PHE A 249 -10.16 5.08 16.09
C PHE A 249 -10.13 5.03 17.61
N SER A 250 -9.07 4.49 18.22
CA SER A 250 -8.97 4.44 19.68
C SER A 250 -8.96 5.85 20.29
N SER A 251 -9.39 5.98 21.54
CA SER A 251 -9.25 7.23 22.31
C SER A 251 -7.79 7.65 22.39
N THR A 252 -6.90 6.71 22.71
CA THR A 252 -5.46 6.92 22.80
C THR A 252 -4.88 7.48 21.49
N LEU A 253 -5.28 6.91 20.34
CA LEU A 253 -4.87 7.45 19.04
C LEU A 253 -5.38 8.88 18.84
N ARG A 254 -6.66 9.14 19.15
CA ARG A 254 -7.26 10.48 19.00
C ARG A 254 -6.61 11.54 19.87
N GLU A 255 -6.21 11.19 21.08
CA GLU A 255 -5.51 12.07 22.01
C GLU A 255 -4.05 12.29 21.59
N ARG A 256 -3.33 11.23 21.21
CA ARG A 256 -1.90 11.30 20.90
C ARG A 256 -1.60 11.85 19.50
N ILE A 257 -2.57 11.82 18.57
CA ILE A 257 -2.32 12.28 17.20
C ILE A 257 -1.93 13.77 17.20
N GLY A 258 -0.81 14.09 16.56
CA GLY A 258 -0.31 15.48 16.48
C GLY A 258 0.65 15.88 17.61
N HIS A 259 0.87 15.05 18.63
CA HIS A 259 2.01 15.23 19.54
C HIS A 259 3.35 14.82 18.89
N HIS A 260 3.30 14.15 17.74
CA HIS A 260 4.48 13.74 16.96
C HIS A 260 5.55 13.01 17.79
N ILE A 261 5.15 12.23 18.81
CA ILE A 261 6.05 11.60 19.78
C ILE A 261 7.17 10.81 19.10
N HIS A 262 6.83 9.91 18.18
CA HIS A 262 7.80 9.13 17.41
C HIS A 262 8.68 10.02 16.51
N GLY A 263 8.12 11.08 15.93
CA GLY A 263 8.88 12.03 15.10
C GLY A 263 9.85 12.88 15.91
N ALA A 264 9.47 13.27 17.14
CA ALA A 264 10.32 14.00 18.07
C ALA A 264 11.49 13.12 18.54
N GLN A 265 11.22 11.86 18.88
CA GLN A 265 12.27 10.89 19.21
C GLN A 265 13.20 10.66 18.02
N TRP A 266 12.66 10.42 16.83
CA TRP A 266 13.45 10.27 15.60
C TRP A 266 14.37 11.47 15.34
N ALA A 267 13.86 12.69 15.50
CA ALA A 267 14.67 13.90 15.34
C ALA A 267 15.76 14.02 16.42
N SER A 268 15.47 13.58 17.65
CA SER A 268 16.44 13.53 18.73
C SER A 268 17.55 12.52 18.44
N ASP A 269 17.20 11.33 17.93
CA ASP A 269 18.16 10.28 17.58
C ASP A 269 19.11 10.75 16.46
N VAL A 270 18.57 11.42 15.43
CA VAL A 270 19.38 12.02 14.36
C VAL A 270 20.32 13.08 14.93
N LYS A 271 19.84 14.00 15.77
CA LYS A 271 20.69 15.03 16.40
C LYS A 271 21.78 14.43 17.29
N GLY A 272 21.44 13.41 18.08
CA GLY A 272 22.39 12.68 18.91
C GLY A 272 23.50 12.06 18.05
N PHE A 273 23.13 11.37 16.98
CA PHE A 273 24.09 10.79 16.04
C PHE A 273 25.02 11.83 15.43
N LEU A 274 24.49 13.00 15.03
CA LEU A 274 25.32 14.08 14.48
C LEU A 274 26.32 14.65 15.49
N LEU A 275 25.92 14.77 16.75
CA LEU A 275 26.81 15.24 17.82
C LEU A 275 27.90 14.20 18.12
N GLU A 276 27.50 12.94 18.32
CA GLU A 276 28.41 11.83 18.65
C GLU A 276 29.49 11.61 17.58
N ASN A 277 29.16 11.83 16.32
CA ASN A 277 30.08 11.66 15.19
C ASN A 277 30.76 12.97 14.73
N ASN A 278 30.62 14.07 15.48
CA ASN A 278 31.17 15.39 15.15
C ASN A 278 30.74 15.91 13.75
N LEU A 279 29.52 15.59 13.34
CA LEU A 279 28.98 15.95 12.03
C LEU A 279 28.21 17.28 12.02
N TRP A 280 27.85 17.83 13.18
CA TRP A 280 26.92 18.97 13.29
C TRP A 280 27.43 20.30 12.70
N GLU A 281 28.74 20.48 12.53
CA GLU A 281 29.35 21.63 11.81
C GLU A 281 29.76 21.31 10.37
N ARG A 282 29.58 20.05 9.93
CA ARG A 282 29.95 19.60 8.60
C ARG A 282 28.90 20.04 7.58
N PRO A 283 29.26 20.19 6.29
CA PRO A 283 28.27 20.38 5.24
C PRO A 283 27.57 19.04 4.96
N LEU A 284 26.32 18.92 5.41
CA LEU A 284 25.57 17.67 5.37
C LEU A 284 24.36 17.74 4.45
N HIS A 285 24.08 16.63 3.77
CA HIS A 285 22.73 16.29 3.31
C HIS A 285 22.13 15.19 4.18
N ILE A 286 20.94 15.42 4.73
CA ILE A 286 20.19 14.44 5.53
C ILE A 286 19.00 13.97 4.70
N ILE A 287 19.02 12.69 4.33
CA ILE A 287 18.07 12.09 3.40
C ILE A 287 17.26 11.02 4.14
N SER A 288 15.94 11.18 4.15
CA SER A 288 15.00 10.28 4.83
C SER A 288 13.97 9.65 3.88
N ALA A 289 14.12 9.84 2.57
CA ALA A 289 13.25 9.30 1.54
C ALA A 289 14.07 8.93 0.30
N ASN A 290 13.66 7.88 -0.42
CA ASN A 290 14.35 7.38 -1.62
C ASN A 290 15.84 7.11 -1.41
N LEU A 291 16.18 6.48 -0.27
CA LEU A 291 17.56 6.21 0.18
C LEU A 291 18.40 5.51 -0.90
N HIS A 292 17.84 4.48 -1.54
CA HIS A 292 18.52 3.77 -2.63
C HIS A 292 18.80 4.67 -3.83
N SER A 293 17.84 5.50 -4.24
CA SER A 293 18.00 6.36 -5.41
C SER A 293 19.09 7.40 -5.19
N VAL A 294 19.10 8.09 -4.05
CA VAL A 294 20.11 9.11 -3.76
C VAL A 294 21.51 8.48 -3.65
N MET A 295 21.64 7.37 -2.94
CA MET A 295 22.88 6.62 -2.84
C MET A 295 23.38 6.15 -4.23
N ASN A 296 22.49 5.59 -5.05
CA ASN A 296 22.87 5.10 -6.38
C ASN A 296 23.30 6.25 -7.30
N CYS A 297 22.59 7.38 -7.28
CA CYS A 297 22.99 8.55 -8.07
C CYS A 297 24.39 9.05 -7.70
N LEU A 298 24.70 9.11 -6.40
CA LEU A 298 25.99 9.65 -5.92
C LEU A 298 27.14 8.65 -6.08
N PHE A 299 26.93 7.38 -5.79
CA PHE A 299 28.05 6.43 -5.61
C PHE A 299 28.11 5.31 -6.63
N ALA A 300 27.00 4.91 -7.25
CA ALA A 300 27.00 3.73 -8.13
C ALA A 300 27.88 3.89 -9.39
N PRO A 301 27.90 5.04 -10.09
CA PRO A 301 28.79 5.25 -11.23
C PRO A 301 30.27 5.10 -10.87
N SER A 302 30.67 5.59 -9.69
CA SER A 302 32.05 5.50 -9.20
C SER A 302 32.40 4.10 -8.74
N ALA A 303 31.52 3.47 -7.94
CA ALA A 303 31.74 2.16 -7.36
C ALA A 303 31.80 1.07 -8.45
N LEU A 304 30.88 1.11 -9.41
CA LEU A 304 30.73 0.05 -10.41
C LEU A 304 31.46 0.35 -11.73
N LYS A 305 32.32 1.36 -11.74
CA LYS A 305 33.04 1.83 -12.93
C LYS A 305 33.78 0.71 -13.66
N HIS A 306 34.40 -0.21 -12.90
CA HIS A 306 35.14 -1.35 -13.44
C HIS A 306 34.23 -2.51 -13.87
N THR A 307 33.08 -2.66 -13.22
CA THR A 307 32.15 -3.79 -13.42
C THR A 307 31.20 -3.55 -14.58
N LEU A 308 30.65 -2.33 -14.70
CA LEU A 308 29.60 -1.99 -15.66
C LEU A 308 30.06 -1.06 -16.80
N GLY A 309 31.28 -0.52 -16.72
CA GLY A 309 31.84 0.42 -17.69
C GLY A 309 31.59 1.89 -17.34
N GLN A 310 32.40 2.80 -17.90
CA GLN A 310 32.41 4.22 -17.55
C GLN A 310 31.28 5.03 -18.21
N ASP A 311 30.74 4.53 -19.33
CA ASP A 311 29.83 5.30 -20.19
C ASP A 311 28.34 5.03 -19.90
N LYS A 312 28.04 4.12 -18.96
CA LYS A 312 26.65 3.84 -18.57
C LYS A 312 26.05 5.02 -17.83
N LYS A 313 24.83 5.38 -18.20
CA LYS A 313 24.08 6.44 -17.53
C LYS A 313 23.60 5.99 -16.15
N ILE A 314 23.35 6.96 -15.26
CA ILE A 314 22.81 6.69 -13.91
C ILE A 314 21.53 5.85 -13.98
N GLU A 315 20.63 6.13 -14.93
CA GLU A 315 19.38 5.38 -15.11
C GLU A 315 19.65 3.90 -15.46
N GLU A 316 20.62 3.64 -16.33
CA GLU A 316 20.97 2.29 -16.77
C GLU A 316 21.57 1.50 -15.61
N ILE A 317 22.49 2.11 -14.84
CA ILE A 317 23.05 1.51 -13.63
C ILE A 317 21.96 1.22 -12.60
N ALA A 318 21.02 2.14 -12.39
CA ALA A 318 19.91 1.94 -11.48
C ALA A 318 18.99 0.77 -11.91
N ARG A 319 18.79 0.59 -13.22
CA ARG A 319 18.02 -0.54 -13.76
C ARG A 319 18.73 -1.88 -13.49
N GLU A 320 20.04 -1.94 -13.70
CA GLU A 320 20.85 -3.12 -13.35
C GLU A 320 20.75 -3.44 -11.86
N LEU A 321 20.89 -2.44 -11.00
CA LEU A 321 20.81 -2.57 -9.54
C LEU A 321 19.42 -2.97 -9.04
N SER A 322 18.36 -2.78 -9.84
CA SER A 322 17.01 -3.17 -9.47
C SER A 322 16.75 -4.67 -9.63
N LEU A 323 17.64 -5.39 -10.34
CA LEU A 323 17.51 -6.83 -10.58
C LEU A 323 17.94 -7.64 -9.35
N PRO A 324 17.13 -8.61 -8.87
CA PRO A 324 17.45 -9.43 -7.71
C PRO A 324 18.79 -10.17 -7.80
N GLU A 325 19.16 -10.65 -8.99
CA GLU A 325 20.44 -11.31 -9.28
C GLU A 325 21.67 -10.40 -9.06
N ASN A 326 21.47 -9.08 -9.10
CA ASN A 326 22.50 -8.06 -8.91
C ASN A 326 22.55 -7.53 -7.47
N ALA A 327 22.04 -8.29 -6.49
CA ALA A 327 22.12 -7.92 -5.07
C ALA A 327 23.57 -7.67 -4.60
N HIS A 328 24.56 -8.38 -5.15
CA HIS A 328 25.97 -8.18 -4.85
C HIS A 328 26.49 -6.79 -5.26
N LEU A 329 26.05 -6.26 -6.41
CA LEU A 329 26.42 -4.91 -6.86
C LEU A 329 25.84 -3.84 -5.93
N ASN A 330 24.63 -4.03 -5.41
CA ASN A 330 24.05 -3.10 -4.42
C ASN A 330 24.87 -3.04 -3.14
N GLN A 331 25.44 -4.16 -2.72
CA GLN A 331 26.29 -4.23 -1.55
C GLN A 331 27.62 -3.48 -1.79
N GLU A 332 28.23 -3.66 -2.95
CA GLU A 332 29.45 -2.94 -3.36
C GLU A 332 29.23 -1.41 -3.35
N VAL A 333 28.13 -0.93 -3.94
CA VAL A 333 27.77 0.50 -3.91
C VAL A 333 27.59 1.00 -2.48
N ARG A 334 26.93 0.22 -1.62
CA ARG A 334 26.71 0.60 -0.22
C ARG A 334 28.01 0.70 0.56
N GLU A 335 28.92 -0.25 0.39
CA GLU A 335 30.23 -0.24 1.04
C GLU A 335 31.07 0.94 0.58
N PHE A 336 31.10 1.20 -0.73
CA PHE A 336 31.76 2.37 -1.28
C PHE A 336 31.17 3.67 -0.71
N ALA A 337 29.84 3.79 -0.63
CA ALA A 337 29.18 4.97 -0.07
C ALA A 337 29.57 5.17 1.42
N LEU A 338 29.58 4.11 2.23
CA LEU A 338 29.95 4.18 3.65
C LEU A 338 31.40 4.63 3.86
N GLN A 339 32.31 4.24 2.95
CA GLN A 339 33.71 4.68 2.98
C GLN A 339 33.89 6.14 2.53
N ASN A 340 32.92 6.69 1.78
CA ASN A 340 33.01 7.99 1.12
C ASN A 340 31.97 9.00 1.65
N GLY A 341 31.81 9.04 2.97
CA GLY A 341 31.05 10.09 3.66
C GLY A 341 29.55 9.84 3.82
N MET A 342 29.03 8.66 3.43
CA MET A 342 27.68 8.26 3.81
C MET A 342 27.67 7.60 5.19
N PHE A 343 26.76 8.03 6.04
CA PHE A 343 26.39 7.36 7.28
C PHE A 343 24.95 6.85 7.17
N TYR A 344 24.69 5.69 7.77
CA TYR A 344 23.35 5.10 7.82
C TYR A 344 22.88 4.98 9.25
N LEU A 345 21.75 5.62 9.55
CA LEU A 345 21.08 5.53 10.85
C LEU A 345 19.75 4.80 10.68
N ALA A 346 19.66 3.61 11.28
CA ALA A 346 18.41 2.87 11.34
C ALA A 346 17.42 3.55 12.31
N ASP A 347 16.13 3.56 11.96
CA ASP A 347 15.09 4.06 12.85
C ASP A 347 14.99 3.21 14.12
N ARG A 348 15.04 3.89 15.27
CA ARG A 348 14.80 3.32 16.60
C ARG A 348 13.54 3.86 17.26
N ALA A 349 12.96 4.91 16.67
CA ALA A 349 11.80 5.60 17.22
C ALA A 349 10.46 4.96 16.82
N GLY A 350 10.46 3.93 15.96
CA GLY A 350 9.24 3.26 15.48
C GLY A 350 8.50 4.05 14.40
N THR A 351 9.16 5.02 13.77
CA THR A 351 8.63 5.77 12.62
C THR A 351 8.69 4.97 11.32
N ASN A 352 9.51 3.92 11.25
CA ASN A 352 9.92 3.22 10.04
C ASN A 352 10.58 4.14 8.99
N ILE A 353 11.25 5.21 9.44
CA ILE A 353 11.96 6.18 8.60
C ILE A 353 13.46 6.12 8.92
N HIS A 354 14.20 5.35 8.13
CA HIS A 354 15.66 5.32 8.20
C HIS A 354 16.26 6.60 7.61
N VAL A 355 17.49 6.94 7.99
CA VAL A 355 18.18 8.15 7.54
C VAL A 355 19.54 7.80 6.97
N GLN A 356 19.85 8.41 5.82
CA GLN A 356 21.22 8.50 5.31
C GLN A 356 21.70 9.93 5.47
N ILE A 357 22.91 10.08 6.00
CA ILE A 357 23.57 11.38 6.18
C ILE A 357 24.80 11.36 5.29
N PHE A 358 24.96 12.38 4.45
CA PHE A 358 26.09 12.50 3.53
C PHE A 358 26.92 13.72 3.93
N ASP A 359 28.16 13.51 4.38
CA ASP A 359 29.15 14.59 4.52
C ASP A 359 29.67 14.94 3.13
N THR A 360 29.24 16.09 2.62
CA THR A 360 29.52 16.45 1.23
C THR A 360 30.98 16.77 0.98
N ALA A 361 31.77 17.10 2.01
CA ALA A 361 33.20 17.31 1.82
C ALA A 361 33.99 16.01 1.71
N MET A 362 33.40 14.88 2.12
CA MET A 362 34.00 13.55 1.93
C MET A 362 33.58 12.91 0.61
N LEU A 363 32.67 13.53 -0.14
CA LEU A 363 32.26 13.01 -1.44
C LEU A 363 33.45 12.99 -2.40
N PRO A 364 33.61 11.91 -3.19
CA PRO A 364 34.69 11.81 -4.15
C PRO A 364 34.29 12.60 -5.41
N LEU A 365 34.22 13.94 -5.31
CA LEU A 365 33.75 14.83 -6.38
C LEU A 365 34.34 14.50 -7.76
N PRO A 366 35.64 14.18 -7.92
CA PRO A 366 36.21 13.83 -9.22
C PRO A 366 35.71 12.50 -9.80
N LEU A 367 35.12 11.64 -8.97
CA LEU A 367 34.61 10.32 -9.35
C LEU A 367 33.09 10.33 -9.58
N LEU A 368 32.39 11.40 -9.22
CA LEU A 368 30.94 11.51 -9.41
C LEU A 368 30.58 11.50 -10.90
N SER A 369 29.38 11.03 -11.23
CA SER A 369 28.89 11.04 -12.61
C SER A 369 28.81 12.46 -13.16
N PRO A 370 29.24 12.70 -14.41
CA PRO A 370 29.10 14.00 -15.07
C PRO A 370 27.64 14.42 -15.29
N GLU A 371 26.68 13.49 -15.13
CA GLU A 371 25.25 13.79 -15.19
C GLU A 371 24.74 14.56 -13.96
N LEU A 372 25.52 14.61 -12.87
CA LEU A 372 25.17 15.38 -11.68
C LEU A 372 25.67 16.82 -11.80
N PRO A 373 24.77 17.82 -11.83
CA PRO A 373 25.19 19.22 -11.83
C PRO A 373 25.72 19.59 -10.43
N ILE A 374 27.05 19.67 -10.29
CA ILE A 374 27.69 20.09 -9.04
C ILE A 374 27.84 21.61 -9.06
N ASN A 375 27.22 22.28 -8.09
CA ASN A 375 27.46 23.69 -7.86
C ASN A 375 28.68 23.83 -6.94
N HIS A 376 29.75 24.46 -7.44
CA HIS A 376 30.99 24.65 -6.69
C HIS A 376 30.97 25.92 -5.80
N ASN A 377 29.84 26.62 -5.74
CA ASN A 377 29.67 27.87 -5.00
C ASN A 377 29.56 27.70 -3.49
#